data_AF-A0AAN4ZBT1-F1
#
_entry.id   AF-A0AAN4ZBT1-F1
#
_cell.length_a   1.000
_cell.length_b   1.000
_cell.length_c   1.000
_cell.angle_alpha   90.00
_cell.angle_beta   90.00
_cell.angle_gamma   90.00
#
_symmetry.space_group_name_H-M   'P 1'
#
loop_
_entity.id
_entity.type
_entity.pdbx_description
1 polymer ?
#
loop_
_entity_poly.entity_id
_entity_poly.type
_entity_poly.pdbx_seq_one_letter_code
_entity_poly.pdbx_strand_id
1 'polypeptide(L)'
;HPDNMCINSASDKLGKLTLLGFGKARVLADDNNTCRRGKNPYMALEMQIEWTETYDEKVDIWSMSTILCELLTGVPLFDHNERNVLKAMIRFCGEVDVAVINKMARKEDRECFTKESKDLERFDFVHLIKQRAYGRRGITDEDIGKELHLKDFIDRTLQFNPRRRMSAHLAVGHPFLTNSVIPIEFPLPTQEDDGIDACRKCIWDVIKGSR
;
A
#
# COMPACT_ATOMS: atom_id res chain seq x y z
N HIS A 1 2.42 -3.72 -5.80
CA HIS A 1 1.69 -4.71 -6.62
C HIS A 1 2.04 -6.12 -6.12
N PRO A 2 1.08 -7.06 -6.05
CA PRO A 2 1.34 -8.44 -5.61
C PRO A 2 2.49 -9.13 -6.35
N ASP A 3 2.58 -9.00 -7.68
CA ASP A 3 3.66 -9.58 -8.52
C ASP A 3 5.09 -9.15 -8.11
N ASN A 4 5.23 -8.07 -7.35
CA ASN A 4 6.52 -7.60 -6.84
C ASN A 4 6.85 -8.17 -5.45
N MET A 5 6.15 -9.22 -5.01
CA MET A 5 6.37 -9.87 -3.72
C MET A 5 6.60 -11.37 -3.95
N CYS A 6 7.75 -11.88 -3.53
CA CYS A 6 8.09 -13.29 -3.62
C CYS A 6 8.14 -13.92 -2.22
N ILE A 7 7.57 -15.11 -2.06
CA ILE A 7 7.53 -15.84 -0.80
C ILE A 7 8.38 -17.10 -0.96
N ASN A 8 9.36 -17.27 -0.08
CA ASN A 8 10.13 -18.52 -0.02
C ASN A 8 9.31 -19.61 0.67
N SER A 9 9.09 -20.72 -0.03
CA SER A 9 8.37 -21.91 0.46
C SER A 9 9.27 -23.00 1.05
N ALA A 10 10.58 -22.78 1.13
CA ALA A 10 11.52 -23.75 1.69
C ALA A 10 11.24 -24.03 3.18
N SER A 11 11.28 -25.32 3.55
CA SER A 11 10.91 -25.88 4.86
C SER A 11 11.62 -25.25 6.06
N ASP A 12 12.82 -24.73 5.86
CA ASP A 12 13.71 -24.33 6.96
C ASP A 12 13.62 -22.83 7.30
N LYS A 13 12.87 -22.06 6.50
CA LYS A 13 12.64 -20.62 6.72
C LYS A 13 11.17 -20.32 6.44
N LEU A 14 10.35 -20.38 7.48
CA LEU A 14 8.93 -20.06 7.42
C LEU A 14 8.68 -18.75 6.65
N GLY A 15 8.07 -18.84 5.47
CA GLY A 15 7.35 -17.75 4.81
C GLY A 15 8.12 -16.45 4.54
N LYS A 16 9.44 -16.46 4.35
CA LYS A 16 10.21 -15.22 4.10
C LYS A 16 9.68 -14.52 2.85
N LEU A 17 9.12 -13.32 3.03
CA LEU A 17 8.67 -12.44 1.97
C LEU A 17 9.80 -11.50 1.52
N THR A 18 9.99 -11.37 0.20
CA THR A 18 11.02 -10.52 -0.42
C THR A 18 10.37 -9.61 -1.45
N LEU A 19 10.65 -8.30 -1.37
CA LEU A 19 10.22 -7.33 -2.37
C LEU A 19 11.09 -7.39 -3.62
N LEU A 20 10.47 -7.22 -4.78
CA LEU A 20 11.09 -7.24 -6.10
C LEU A 20 10.67 -5.99 -6.90
N GLY A 21 11.23 -5.82 -8.11
CA GLY A 21 10.68 -4.85 -9.08
C GLY A 21 11.05 -3.38 -8.83
N PHE A 22 12.23 -3.11 -8.28
CA PHE A 22 12.71 -1.75 -7.98
C PHE A 22 13.03 -0.86 -9.21
N GLY A 23 12.75 -1.29 -10.45
CA GLY A 23 13.02 -0.47 -11.65
C GLY A 23 12.25 0.86 -11.71
N LYS A 24 11.15 0.97 -10.96
CA LYS A 24 10.39 2.22 -10.77
C LYS A 24 10.70 2.96 -9.47
N ALA A 25 11.52 2.40 -8.58
CA ALA A 25 11.91 3.05 -7.33
C ALA A 25 12.75 4.31 -7.60
N ARG A 26 12.60 5.33 -6.76
CA ARG A 26 13.27 6.63 -6.91
C ARG A 26 13.73 7.13 -5.54
N VAL A 27 14.81 7.89 -5.53
CA VAL A 27 15.20 8.71 -4.37
C VAL A 27 14.22 9.88 -4.27
N LEU A 28 13.82 10.22 -3.06
CA LEU A 28 12.98 11.40 -2.81
C LEU A 28 13.78 12.65 -3.16
N ALA A 29 13.33 13.39 -4.18
CA ALA A 29 13.92 14.65 -4.61
C ALA A 29 12.81 15.60 -5.08
N ASP A 30 13.01 16.90 -4.88
CA ASP A 30 11.98 17.93 -5.09
C ASP A 30 11.51 18.07 -6.55
N ASP A 31 12.26 17.54 -7.52
CA ASP A 31 12.02 17.68 -8.97
C ASP A 31 11.51 16.39 -9.67
N ASN A 32 11.34 15.28 -8.94
CA ASN A 32 11.08 13.96 -9.53
C ASN A 32 9.60 13.50 -9.51
N ASN A 33 8.67 14.46 -9.52
CA ASN A 33 7.23 14.19 -9.50
C ASN A 33 6.71 13.61 -10.84
N THR A 34 6.89 12.31 -11.05
CA THR A 34 6.25 11.61 -12.17
C THR A 34 4.81 11.26 -11.82
N CYS A 35 3.86 12.14 -12.15
CA CYS A 35 2.44 11.77 -12.14
C CYS A 35 2.10 10.91 -13.38
N ARG A 36 0.98 10.16 -13.33
CA ARG A 36 0.36 9.48 -14.49
C ARG A 36 1.14 8.31 -15.12
N ARG A 37 1.80 7.46 -14.32
CA ARG A 37 2.34 6.16 -14.80
C ARG A 37 1.31 5.01 -14.73
N GLY A 38 0.06 5.29 -15.16
CA GLY A 38 -1.06 4.35 -15.26
C GLY A 38 -1.99 4.33 -14.04
N LYS A 39 -3.29 4.08 -14.27
CA LYS A 39 -4.28 3.82 -13.21
C LYS A 39 -4.13 2.38 -12.74
N ASN A 40 -3.46 2.17 -11.62
CA ASN A 40 -3.28 0.86 -11.03
C ASN A 40 -4.05 0.78 -9.70
N PRO A 41 -4.80 -0.31 -9.41
CA PRO A 41 -5.60 -0.44 -8.20
C PRO A 41 -4.78 -0.42 -6.91
N TYR A 42 -3.46 -0.63 -6.96
CA TYR A 42 -2.59 -0.52 -5.78
C TYR A 42 -1.94 0.85 -5.63
N MET A 43 -2.12 1.77 -6.58
CA MET A 43 -1.45 3.07 -6.60
C MET A 43 -2.18 4.09 -5.72
N ALA A 44 -1.44 4.88 -4.95
CA ALA A 44 -2.00 5.96 -4.14
C ALA A 44 -2.59 7.09 -5.00
N LEU A 45 -3.55 7.84 -4.45
CA LEU A 45 -4.26 8.89 -5.19
C LEU A 45 -3.30 9.92 -5.79
N GLU A 46 -2.35 10.40 -4.98
CA GLU A 46 -1.34 11.40 -5.33
C GLU A 46 -0.40 10.96 -6.47
N MET A 47 -0.36 9.67 -6.82
CA MET A 47 0.37 9.15 -7.98
C MET A 47 -0.54 8.92 -9.20
N GLN A 48 -1.84 8.74 -8.99
CA GLN A 48 -2.83 8.49 -10.05
C GLN A 48 -3.31 9.78 -10.74
N ILE A 49 -3.37 10.89 -10.01
CA ILE A 49 -3.78 12.20 -10.52
C ILE A 49 -2.61 13.19 -10.51
N GLU A 50 -2.80 14.33 -11.15
CA GLU A 50 -1.81 15.41 -11.12
C GLU A 50 -1.87 16.11 -9.76
N TRP A 51 -0.77 16.01 -9.02
CA TRP A 51 -0.66 16.44 -7.64
C TRP A 51 0.31 17.63 -7.52
N THR A 52 -0.02 18.61 -6.69
CA THR A 52 0.76 19.86 -6.60
C THR A 52 1.99 19.77 -5.70
N GLU A 53 2.08 18.75 -4.83
CA GLU A 53 3.20 18.55 -3.90
C GLU A 53 4.02 17.31 -4.29
N THR A 54 5.24 17.19 -3.78
CA THR A 54 6.02 15.94 -3.91
C THR A 54 5.39 14.83 -3.08
N TYR A 55 5.22 13.63 -3.67
CA TYR A 55 4.79 12.46 -2.90
C TYR A 55 5.96 11.88 -2.09
N ASP A 56 5.66 11.22 -0.99
CA ASP A 56 6.66 10.62 -0.09
C ASP A 56 6.57 9.08 -0.09
N GLU A 57 7.32 8.42 0.78
CA GLU A 57 7.36 6.97 0.91
C GLU A 57 6.00 6.35 1.30
N LYS A 58 5.02 7.15 1.75
CA LYS A 58 3.71 6.64 2.18
C LYS A 58 2.85 6.18 1.01
N VAL A 59 3.24 6.46 -0.23
CA VAL A 59 2.62 5.83 -1.42
C VAL A 59 2.76 4.31 -1.39
N ASP A 60 3.84 3.80 -0.81
CA ASP A 60 4.06 2.37 -0.63
C ASP A 60 3.18 1.80 0.50
N ILE A 61 2.86 2.60 1.53
CA ILE A 61 1.93 2.21 2.59
C ILE A 61 0.50 2.03 2.05
N TRP A 62 0.07 2.91 1.14
CA TRP A 62 -1.20 2.71 0.43
C TRP A 62 -1.19 1.41 -0.37
N SER A 63 -0.12 1.17 -1.13
CA SER A 63 0.05 -0.05 -1.91
C SER A 63 0.01 -1.30 -1.03
N MET A 64 0.70 -1.28 0.11
CA MET A 64 0.70 -2.37 1.08
C MET A 64 -0.71 -2.61 1.65
N SER A 65 -1.42 -1.54 2.04
CA SER A 65 -2.76 -1.66 2.60
C SER A 65 -3.76 -2.25 1.62
N THR A 66 -3.70 -1.86 0.35
CA THR A 66 -4.57 -2.40 -0.70
C THR A 66 -4.28 -3.87 -0.99
N ILE A 67 -3.00 -4.27 -0.99
CA ILE A 67 -2.59 -5.68 -1.10
C ILE A 67 -3.07 -6.49 0.10
N LEU A 68 -2.94 -5.97 1.32
CA LEU A 68 -3.43 -6.63 2.53
C LEU A 68 -4.95 -6.88 2.45
N CYS A 69 -5.71 -5.88 2.00
CA CYS A 69 -7.15 -6.02 1.78
C CYS A 69 -7.46 -7.13 0.75
N GLU A 70 -6.68 -7.21 -0.33
CA GLU A 70 -6.83 -8.26 -1.34
C GLU A 70 -6.46 -9.65 -0.81
N LEU A 71 -5.42 -9.78 0.00
CA LEU A 71 -5.05 -11.07 0.61
C LEU A 71 -6.19 -11.62 1.48
N LEU A 72 -6.83 -10.73 2.25
CA LEU A 72 -7.94 -11.07 3.14
C LEU A 72 -9.23 -11.35 2.38
N THR A 73 -9.55 -10.56 1.36
CA THR A 73 -10.84 -10.66 0.64
C THR A 73 -10.79 -11.57 -0.60
N GLY A 74 -9.60 -11.85 -1.12
CA GLY A 74 -9.35 -12.61 -2.34
C GLY A 74 -9.60 -11.87 -3.65
N VAL A 75 -9.90 -10.58 -3.59
CA VAL A 75 -10.15 -9.75 -4.77
C VAL A 75 -9.54 -8.36 -4.58
N PRO A 76 -9.11 -7.69 -5.66
CA PRO A 76 -8.60 -6.33 -5.55
C PRO A 76 -9.59 -5.39 -4.85
N LEU A 77 -9.08 -4.59 -3.92
CA LEU A 77 -9.91 -3.66 -3.14
C LEU A 77 -10.61 -2.66 -4.06
N PHE A 78 -9.85 -2.11 -5.02
CA PHE A 78 -10.34 -1.19 -6.04
C PHE A 78 -10.43 -1.92 -7.38
N ASP A 79 -11.42 -2.80 -7.49
CA ASP A 79 -11.65 -3.67 -8.65
C ASP A 79 -11.73 -2.90 -9.98
N HIS A 80 -11.21 -3.51 -11.04
CA HIS A 80 -11.24 -3.05 -12.43
C HIS A 80 -12.64 -3.06 -13.05
N ASN A 81 -13.59 -3.78 -12.44
CA ASN A 81 -15.00 -3.81 -12.89
C ASN A 81 -15.69 -2.46 -12.69
N GLU A 82 -15.22 -1.63 -11.76
CA GLU A 82 -15.53 -0.21 -11.82
C GLU A 82 -14.69 0.40 -12.94
N ARG A 83 -15.36 0.89 -14.01
CA ARG A 83 -14.73 1.62 -15.14
C ARG A 83 -13.81 2.77 -14.70
N ASN A 84 -13.80 3.14 -13.42
CA ASN A 84 -12.95 4.15 -12.83
C ASN A 84 -12.51 3.77 -11.39
N VAL A 85 -11.26 3.33 -11.24
CA VAL A 85 -10.60 3.04 -9.93
C VAL A 85 -10.78 4.17 -8.90
N LEU A 86 -10.80 5.44 -9.36
CA LEU A 86 -10.96 6.58 -8.46
C LEU A 86 -12.34 6.60 -7.77
N LYS A 87 -13.39 6.12 -8.46
CA LYS A 87 -14.73 5.99 -7.85
C LYS A 87 -14.76 4.90 -6.78
N ALA A 88 -14.06 3.79 -7.00
CA ALA A 88 -13.93 2.72 -6.01
C ALA A 88 -13.20 3.23 -4.75
N MET A 89 -12.13 4.02 -4.95
CA MET A 89 -11.40 4.67 -3.86
C MET A 89 -12.32 5.58 -3.04
N ILE A 90 -13.09 6.46 -3.70
CA ILE A 90 -14.04 7.36 -3.03
C ILE A 90 -15.10 6.56 -2.26
N ARG A 91 -15.72 5.55 -2.88
CA ARG A 91 -16.74 4.72 -2.24
C ARG A 91 -16.24 4.01 -1.00
N PHE A 92 -15.00 3.54 -1.02
CA PHE A 92 -14.42 2.83 0.10
C PHE A 92 -13.92 3.78 1.19
N CYS A 93 -13.18 4.83 0.82
CA CYS A 93 -12.53 5.71 1.78
C CYS A 93 -13.47 6.80 2.33
N GLY A 94 -14.58 7.06 1.66
CA GLY A 94 -15.57 8.09 2.03
C GLY A 94 -15.19 9.47 1.53
N GLU A 95 -15.72 10.47 2.24
CA GLU A 95 -15.52 11.89 1.93
C GLU A 95 -14.05 12.31 1.95
N VAL A 96 -13.67 13.08 0.92
CA VAL A 96 -12.29 13.54 0.74
C VAL A 96 -12.11 14.91 1.40
N ASP A 97 -11.17 15.00 2.34
CA ASP A 97 -10.81 16.24 3.01
C ASP A 97 -10.48 17.37 2.00
N VAL A 98 -10.96 18.59 2.27
CA VAL A 98 -10.65 19.79 1.46
C VAL A 98 -9.14 20.00 1.28
N ALA A 99 -8.33 19.62 2.29
CA ALA A 99 -6.88 19.68 2.21
C ALA A 99 -6.27 18.75 1.14
N VAL A 100 -6.93 17.63 0.84
CA VAL A 100 -6.55 16.70 -0.24
C VAL A 100 -7.02 17.26 -1.59
N ILE A 101 -8.27 17.75 -1.65
CA ILE A 101 -8.84 18.39 -2.85
C ILE A 101 -7.95 19.55 -3.33
N ASN A 102 -7.51 20.42 -2.42
CA ASN A 102 -6.68 21.57 -2.77
C ASN A 102 -5.30 21.22 -3.36
N LYS A 103 -4.84 19.97 -3.16
CA LYS A 103 -3.56 19.48 -3.71
C LYS A 103 -3.71 18.83 -5.08
N MET A 104 -4.94 18.69 -5.59
CA MET A 104 -5.18 18.22 -6.95
C MET A 104 -4.97 19.39 -7.92
N ALA A 105 -4.05 19.25 -8.88
CA ALA A 105 -3.69 20.34 -9.78
C ALA A 105 -4.82 20.71 -10.76
N ARG A 106 -5.55 19.70 -11.25
CA ARG A 106 -6.62 19.89 -12.23
C ARG A 106 -7.93 20.29 -11.59
N LYS A 107 -8.59 21.28 -12.17
CA LYS A 107 -9.90 21.75 -11.73
C LYS A 107 -10.97 20.66 -11.85
N GLU A 108 -10.94 19.91 -12.94
CA GLU A 108 -11.87 18.80 -13.17
C GLU A 108 -11.79 17.73 -12.08
N ASP A 109 -10.58 17.38 -11.63
CA ASP A 109 -10.38 16.41 -10.55
C ASP A 109 -10.94 16.94 -9.23
N ARG A 110 -10.67 18.22 -8.90
CA ARG A 110 -11.24 18.87 -7.70
C ARG A 110 -12.75 18.84 -7.69
N GLU A 111 -13.39 19.23 -8.79
CA GLU A 111 -14.85 19.25 -8.92
C GLU A 111 -15.44 17.84 -8.83
N CYS A 112 -14.82 16.86 -9.50
CA CYS A 112 -15.23 15.46 -9.47
C CYS A 112 -15.20 14.89 -8.06
N PHE A 113 -14.05 14.98 -7.37
CA PHE A 113 -13.93 14.44 -6.01
C PHE A 113 -14.82 15.17 -5.02
N THR A 114 -14.88 16.52 -5.07
CA THR A 114 -15.77 17.30 -4.21
C THR A 114 -17.23 16.89 -4.35
N LYS A 115 -17.69 16.62 -5.57
CA LYS A 115 -19.08 16.21 -5.83
C LYS A 115 -19.34 14.75 -5.47
N GLU A 116 -18.47 13.83 -5.90
CA GLU A 116 -18.71 12.39 -5.82
C GLU A 116 -18.42 11.81 -4.42
N SER A 117 -17.58 12.48 -3.61
CA SER A 117 -17.28 12.02 -2.25
C SER A 117 -18.13 12.68 -1.16
N LYS A 118 -18.91 13.72 -1.49
CA LYS A 118 -19.63 14.51 -0.50
C LYS A 118 -20.58 13.62 0.31
N ASP A 119 -20.58 13.82 1.63
CA ASP A 119 -21.45 13.11 2.58
C ASP A 119 -21.29 11.57 2.54
N LEU A 120 -20.22 11.05 1.95
CA LEU A 120 -19.94 9.62 1.96
C LEU A 120 -19.20 9.22 3.23
N GLU A 121 -19.73 8.23 3.93
CA GLU A 121 -19.03 7.59 5.02
C GLU A 121 -18.02 6.57 4.49
N ARG A 122 -16.93 6.42 5.23
CA ARG A 122 -15.94 5.38 4.97
C ARG A 122 -16.59 4.00 5.13
N PHE A 123 -16.34 3.11 4.19
CA PHE A 123 -16.80 1.73 4.25
C PHE A 123 -16.10 0.95 5.37
N ASP A 124 -16.88 0.19 6.15
CA ASP A 124 -16.34 -0.68 7.19
C ASP A 124 -15.63 -1.91 6.59
N PHE A 125 -14.32 -1.98 6.76
CA PHE A 125 -13.53 -3.07 6.23
C PHE A 125 -13.91 -4.45 6.81
N VAL A 126 -14.36 -4.49 8.08
CA VAL A 126 -14.80 -5.75 8.70
C VAL A 126 -16.04 -6.31 7.96
N HIS A 127 -16.96 -5.42 7.59
CA HIS A 127 -18.10 -5.78 6.77
C HIS A 127 -17.67 -6.31 5.38
N LEU A 128 -16.64 -5.71 4.77
CA LEU A 128 -16.11 -6.17 3.48
C LEU A 128 -15.58 -7.62 3.54
N ILE A 129 -14.82 -7.95 4.60
CA ILE A 129 -14.29 -9.31 4.81
C ILE A 129 -15.46 -10.30 4.91
N LYS A 130 -16.49 -9.98 5.72
CA LYS A 130 -17.68 -10.83 5.85
C LYS A 130 -18.40 -11.05 4.52
N GLN A 131 -18.49 -10.01 3.70
CA GLN A 131 -19.15 -10.10 2.39
C GLN A 131 -18.35 -10.93 1.38
N ARG A 132 -17.02 -10.82 1.37
CA ARG A 132 -16.17 -11.38 0.29
C ARG A 132 -15.42 -12.65 0.65
N ALA A 133 -14.92 -12.76 1.88
CA ALA A 133 -14.04 -13.84 2.32
C ALA A 133 -14.74 -14.96 3.08
N TYR A 134 -15.84 -14.67 3.76
CA TYR A 134 -16.54 -15.61 4.65
C TYR A 134 -16.88 -16.92 3.92
N GLY A 135 -16.43 -18.03 4.49
CA GLY A 135 -16.64 -19.39 3.96
C GLY A 135 -15.84 -19.74 2.69
N ARG A 136 -15.15 -18.79 2.04
CA ARG A 136 -14.43 -19.01 0.78
C ARG A 136 -12.92 -19.13 0.91
N ARG A 137 -12.32 -18.45 1.91
CA ARG A 137 -10.86 -18.43 2.11
C ARG A 137 -10.43 -19.03 3.45
N GLY A 138 -11.32 -19.79 4.10
CA GLY A 138 -11.08 -20.33 5.44
C GLY A 138 -11.13 -19.29 6.56
N ILE A 139 -11.53 -18.04 6.27
CA ILE A 139 -11.77 -17.01 7.28
C ILE A 139 -13.16 -17.23 7.89
N THR A 140 -13.20 -17.37 9.21
CA THR A 140 -14.43 -17.55 10.01
C THR A 140 -14.81 -16.26 10.75
N ASP A 141 -16.03 -16.20 11.30
CA ASP A 141 -16.44 -15.09 12.18
C ASP A 141 -15.57 -15.00 13.44
N GLU A 142 -15.04 -16.14 13.92
CA GLU A 142 -14.14 -16.18 15.07
C GLU A 142 -12.80 -15.53 14.73
N ASP A 143 -12.23 -15.79 13.55
CA ASP A 143 -10.98 -15.16 13.10
C ASP A 143 -11.15 -13.63 12.99
N ILE A 144 -12.27 -13.19 12.40
CA ILE A 144 -12.60 -11.76 12.29
C ILE A 144 -12.77 -11.14 13.68
N GLY A 145 -13.42 -11.85 14.61
CA GLY A 145 -13.63 -11.37 15.98
C GLY A 145 -12.36 -11.29 16.83
N LYS A 146 -11.34 -12.10 16.53
CA LYS A 146 -10.03 -12.06 17.21
C LYS A 146 -9.17 -10.88 16.77
N GLU A 147 -9.35 -10.40 15.55
CA GLU A 147 -8.52 -9.36 14.94
C GLU A 147 -9.01 -7.93 15.24
N LEU A 148 -9.07 -7.57 16.53
CA LEU A 148 -9.60 -6.28 17.01
C LEU A 148 -8.87 -5.05 16.44
N HIS A 149 -7.60 -5.20 16.05
CA HIS A 149 -6.75 -4.10 15.59
C HIS A 149 -6.67 -3.96 14.06
N LEU A 150 -7.22 -4.93 13.31
CA LEU A 150 -7.14 -4.93 11.85
C LEU A 150 -7.86 -3.72 11.25
N LYS A 151 -9.05 -3.39 11.75
CA LYS A 151 -9.80 -2.22 11.29
C LYS A 151 -9.02 -0.93 11.50
N ASP A 152 -8.48 -0.71 12.70
CA ASP A 152 -7.69 0.50 13.00
C ASP A 152 -6.42 0.59 12.14
N PHE A 153 -5.76 -0.55 11.89
CA PHE A 153 -4.58 -0.61 11.03
C PHE A 153 -4.91 -0.15 9.60
N ILE A 154 -5.90 -0.79 8.96
CA ILE A 154 -6.38 -0.41 7.62
C ILE A 154 -6.90 1.02 7.62
N ASP A 155 -7.50 1.45 8.72
CA ASP A 155 -8.01 2.81 8.83
C ASP A 155 -6.91 3.86 8.77
N ARG A 156 -5.77 3.58 9.38
CA ARG A 156 -4.62 4.50 9.41
C ARG A 156 -3.69 4.37 8.21
N THR A 157 -3.62 3.22 7.55
CA THR A 157 -2.76 3.00 6.37
C THR A 157 -3.45 3.38 5.05
N LEU A 158 -4.78 3.34 4.98
CA LEU A 158 -5.55 3.69 3.78
C LEU A 158 -6.22 5.06 3.95
N GLN A 159 -5.40 6.11 3.83
CA GLN A 159 -5.82 7.51 3.96
C GLN A 159 -5.51 8.28 2.68
N PHE A 160 -6.47 9.06 2.18
CA PHE A 160 -6.24 9.93 1.01
C PHE A 160 -5.18 11.00 1.28
N ASN A 161 -5.19 11.58 2.48
CA ASN A 161 -4.18 12.54 2.88
C ASN A 161 -2.89 11.81 3.31
N PRO A 162 -1.76 11.95 2.59
CA PRO A 162 -0.52 11.26 2.95
C PRO A 162 -0.03 11.65 4.35
N ARG A 163 -0.31 12.88 4.81
CA ARG A 163 0.07 13.34 6.16
C ARG A 163 -0.70 12.64 7.28
N ARG A 164 -1.89 12.11 6.99
CA ARG A 164 -2.70 11.31 7.93
C ARG A 164 -2.41 9.82 7.79
N ARG A 165 -1.70 9.41 6.73
CA ARG A 165 -1.33 8.03 6.47
C ARG A 165 -0.20 7.62 7.41
N MET A 166 -0.37 6.48 8.06
CA MET A 166 0.65 5.90 8.93
C MET A 166 1.97 5.68 8.16
N SER A 167 3.11 5.95 8.79
CA SER A 167 4.43 5.62 8.21
C SER A 167 4.77 4.15 8.40
N ALA A 168 5.73 3.63 7.63
CA ALA A 168 6.23 2.27 7.80
C ALA A 168 6.72 2.00 9.24
N HIS A 169 7.45 2.96 9.81
CA HIS A 169 7.95 2.88 11.19
C HIS A 169 6.83 2.75 12.23
N LEU A 170 5.73 3.50 12.07
CA LEU A 170 4.58 3.37 12.97
C LEU A 170 3.80 2.08 12.70
N ALA A 171 3.72 1.64 11.45
CA ALA A 171 3.02 0.42 11.06
C ALA A 171 3.64 -0.83 11.70
N VAL A 172 4.98 -0.95 11.67
CA VAL A 172 5.66 -2.11 12.29
C VAL A 172 5.46 -2.19 13.81
N GLY A 173 5.20 -1.06 14.47
CA GLY A 173 4.89 -1.01 15.91
C GLY A 173 3.40 -1.16 16.23
N HIS A 174 2.53 -1.29 15.24
CA HIS A 174 1.09 -1.34 15.45
C HIS A 174 0.65 -2.68 16.07
N PRO A 175 -0.32 -2.69 17.02
CA PRO A 175 -0.80 -3.92 17.67
C PRO A 175 -1.23 -5.05 16.71
N PHE A 176 -1.75 -4.69 15.54
CA PHE A 176 -2.07 -5.65 14.48
C PHE A 176 -0.84 -6.49 14.04
N LEU A 177 0.35 -5.87 13.95
CA LEU A 177 1.58 -6.56 13.57
C LEU A 177 2.36 -7.08 14.77
N THR A 178 2.39 -6.36 15.88
CA THR A 178 3.21 -6.71 17.06
C THR A 178 2.61 -7.82 17.92
N ASN A 179 1.31 -8.08 17.84
CA ASN A 179 0.71 -9.29 18.42
C ASN A 179 1.10 -10.57 17.67
N SER A 180 1.78 -10.45 16.52
CA SER A 180 2.35 -11.57 15.77
C SER A 180 3.81 -11.82 16.19
N VAL A 181 4.15 -13.08 16.48
CA VAL A 181 5.36 -13.53 17.21
C VAL A 181 6.67 -13.46 16.40
N ILE A 182 6.88 -12.43 15.56
CA ILE A 182 8.10 -12.33 14.74
C ILE A 182 8.92 -11.12 15.20
N PRO A 183 10.10 -11.34 15.84
CA PRO A 183 11.06 -10.29 16.08
C PRO A 183 11.50 -9.70 14.74
N ILE A 184 11.18 -8.43 14.52
CA ILE A 184 11.60 -7.69 13.33
C ILE A 184 12.99 -7.11 13.60
N GLU A 185 14.03 -7.84 13.21
CA GLU A 185 15.38 -7.29 13.13
C GLU A 185 15.69 -6.89 11.68
N PHE A 186 15.66 -5.59 11.39
CA PHE A 186 16.20 -5.03 10.15
C PHE A 186 17.40 -4.16 10.49
N PRO A 187 18.64 -4.68 10.46
CA PRO A 187 19.79 -3.81 10.34
C PRO A 187 19.76 -3.19 8.93
N LEU A 188 19.21 -1.98 8.82
CA LEU A 188 19.42 -1.16 7.64
C LEU A 188 20.90 -0.80 7.56
N PRO A 189 21.52 -0.78 6.36
CA PRO A 189 22.84 -0.19 6.20
C PRO A 189 22.84 1.23 6.74
N THR A 190 23.80 1.57 7.58
CA THR A 190 23.90 2.91 8.17
C THR A 190 24.30 3.98 7.16
N GLN A 191 24.87 3.58 6.01
CA GLN A 191 25.25 4.47 4.91
C GLN A 191 24.77 3.90 3.57
N GLU A 192 24.25 4.78 2.71
CA GLU A 192 23.70 4.43 1.40
C GLU A 192 24.78 3.90 0.45
N ASP A 193 25.97 4.51 0.46
CA ASP A 193 27.11 4.14 -0.38
C ASP A 193 27.56 2.69 -0.14
N ASP A 194 27.59 2.26 1.13
CA ASP A 194 27.90 0.88 1.52
C ASP A 194 26.89 -0.11 0.92
N GLY A 195 25.61 0.26 0.88
CA GLY A 195 24.55 -0.54 0.27
C GLY A 195 24.69 -0.65 -1.25
N ILE A 196 25.07 0.45 -1.91
CA ILE A 196 25.30 0.50 -3.36
C ILE A 196 26.50 -0.37 -3.74
N ASP A 197 27.60 -0.25 -3.01
CA ASP A 197 28.81 -1.03 -3.29
C ASP A 197 28.63 -2.52 -3.02
N ALA A 198 27.89 -2.87 -1.96
CA ALA A 198 27.48 -4.25 -1.71
C ALA A 198 26.63 -4.80 -2.88
N CYS A 199 25.66 -4.03 -3.38
CA CYS A 199 24.85 -4.41 -4.54
C CYS A 199 25.70 -4.62 -5.79
N ARG A 200 26.61 -3.68 -6.10
CA ARG A 200 27.51 -3.76 -7.26
C ARG A 200 28.38 -5.01 -7.22
N LYS A 201 28.97 -5.30 -6.06
CA LYS A 201 29.79 -6.50 -5.85
C LYS A 201 28.98 -7.78 -6.08
N CYS A 202 27.80 -7.89 -5.47
CA CYS A 202 26.92 -9.04 -5.65
C CYS A 202 26.53 -9.26 -7.12
N ILE A 203 26.17 -8.20 -7.85
CA ILE A 203 25.84 -8.27 -9.29
C ILE A 203 27.05 -8.78 -10.08
N TRP A 204 28.24 -8.24 -9.81
CA TRP A 204 29.46 -8.61 -10.51
C TRP A 204 29.88 -10.06 -10.26
N ASP A 205 29.75 -10.53 -9.02
CA ASP A 205 30.07 -11.91 -8.64
C ASP A 205 29.13 -12.92 -9.32
N VAL A 206 27.83 -12.59 -9.45
CA VAL A 206 26.86 -13.41 -10.21
C VAL A 206 27.22 -13.45 -11.69
N ILE A 207 27.57 -12.31 -12.30
CA ILE A 207 27.98 -12.26 -13.72
C ILE A 207 29.22 -13.12 -13.97
N LYS A 208 30.19 -13.08 -13.04
CA LYS A 208 31.44 -13.87 -13.15
C LYS A 208 31.23 -15.36 -12.88
N GLY A 209 30.37 -15.73 -11.94
CA GLY A 209 30.10 -17.11 -11.56
C GLY A 209 29.12 -17.85 -12.48
N SER A 210 28.48 -17.16 -13.43
CA SER A 210 27.54 -17.75 -14.40
C SER A 210 28.20 -18.15 -15.73
N ARG A 211 29.52 -18.32 -15.75
CA ARG A 211 30.30 -18.82 -16.90
C ARG A 211 30.71 -20.27 -16.72
#